data_AF-A0A552JDT6-F1
#
_entry.id   AF-A0A552JDT6-F1
#
_cell.length_a   1.000
_cell.length_b   1.000
_cell.length_c   1.000
_cell.angle_alpha   90.00
_cell.angle_beta   90.00
_cell.angle_gamma   90.00
#
_symmetry.space_group_name_H-M   'P 1'
#
loop_
_entity.id
_entity.type
_entity.pdbx_description
1 polymer ?
#
loop_
_entity_poly.entity_id
_entity_poly.type
_entity_poly.pdbx_seq_one_letter_code
_entity_poly.pdbx_strand_id
1 'polypeptide(L)'
;MQQMTIELPATIINALAAYNQEHKVSSSDTVQTALESFLVAKGYLAKPKKSFHLSPAPKGSGYTDTSINHDAVLAEFTLSHKLP
;
A
#
# COMPACT_ATOMS: atom_id res chain seq x y z
N MET A 1 23.49 7.64 -15.08
CA MET A 1 22.45 8.51 -14.46
C MET A 1 22.43 9.83 -15.21
N GLN A 2 21.26 10.43 -15.44
CA GLN A 2 21.14 11.78 -16.02
C GLN A 2 21.02 12.80 -14.88
N GLN A 3 21.66 13.96 -15.04
CA GLN A 3 21.61 15.04 -14.04
C GLN A 3 20.58 16.09 -14.47
N MET A 4 19.74 16.52 -13.52
CA MET A 4 18.79 17.60 -13.68
C MET A 4 18.97 18.58 -12.53
N THR A 5 19.11 19.86 -12.84
CA THR A 5 19.15 20.94 -11.85
C THR A 5 17.74 21.50 -11.66
N ILE A 6 17.26 21.52 -10.43
CA ILE A 6 15.92 22.01 -10.08
C ILE A 6 16.08 23.01 -8.94
N GLU A 7 15.44 24.17 -9.06
CA GLU A 7 15.38 25.14 -7.96
C GLU A 7 14.32 24.71 -6.94
N LEU A 8 14.73 24.60 -5.68
CA LEU A 8 13.87 24.23 -4.56
C LEU A 8 13.76 25.42 -3.59
N PRO A 9 12.58 25.71 -3.05
CA PRO A 9 12.42 26.70 -1.99
C PRO A 9 13.29 26.39 -0.77
N ALA A 10 13.83 27.43 -0.13
CA ALA A 10 14.70 27.30 1.05
C ALA A 10 14.04 26.53 2.21
N THR A 11 12.72 26.63 2.35
CA THR A 11 11.94 25.88 3.36
C THR A 11 12.05 24.37 3.15
N ILE A 12 11.99 23.91 1.90
CA ILE A 12 12.11 22.48 1.55
C ILE A 12 13.55 22.02 1.74
N ILE A 13 14.54 22.84 1.38
CA ILE A 13 15.96 22.51 1.58
C ILE A 13 16.25 22.26 3.06
N ASN A 14 15.76 23.13 3.95
CA ASN A 14 15.98 22.99 5.39
C ASN A 14 15.29 21.74 5.96
N ALA A 15 14.05 21.48 5.53
CA ALA A 15 13.33 20.28 5.95
C ALA A 15 14.02 18.98 5.46
N LEU A 16 14.51 18.98 4.22
CA LEU A 16 15.25 17.86 3.66
C LEU A 16 16.56 17.61 4.43
N ALA A 17 17.29 18.68 4.77
CA ALA A 17 18.52 18.58 5.55
C ALA A 17 18.27 17.97 6.94
N ALA A 18 17.20 18.38 7.62
CA ALA A 18 16.80 17.81 8.90
C ALA A 18 16.45 16.32 8.80
N TYR A 19 15.63 15.95 7.81
CA TYR A 19 15.25 14.56 7.55
C TYR A 19 16.47 13.67 7.25
N ASN A 20 17.38 14.15 6.40
CA ASN A 20 18.57 13.39 6.02
C ASN A 20 19.53 13.18 7.21
N GLN A 21 19.64 14.16 8.12
CA GLN A 21 20.43 14.02 9.34
C GLN A 21 19.84 12.96 10.28
N GLU A 22 18.52 12.96 10.46
CA GLU A 22 17.83 12.02 11.35
C GLU A 22 17.90 10.58 10.83
N HIS A 23 17.63 10.38 9.53
CA HIS A 23 17.54 9.07 8.92
C HIS A 23 18.86 8.56 8.30
N LYS A 24 19.93 9.36 8.33
CA LYS A 24 21.24 9.06 7.73
C LYS A 24 21.15 8.64 6.26
N VAL A 25 20.28 9.31 5.51
CA VAL A 25 20.04 9.05 4.08
C VAL A 25 20.61 10.19 3.22
N SER A 26 20.93 9.87 1.97
CA SER A 26 21.37 10.88 1.00
C SER A 26 20.20 11.76 0.57
N SER A 27 20.45 13.07 0.40
CA SER A 27 19.49 14.01 -0.21
C SER A 27 18.99 13.53 -1.56
N SER A 28 19.86 12.90 -2.35
CA SER A 28 19.51 12.39 -3.67
C SER A 28 18.49 11.26 -3.58
N ASP A 29 18.67 10.33 -2.65
CA ASP A 29 17.82 9.15 -2.50
C ASP A 29 16.42 9.54 -2.00
N THR A 30 16.37 10.46 -1.04
CA THR A 30 15.10 11.01 -0.52
C THR A 30 14.31 11.71 -1.62
N VAL A 31 14.96 12.57 -2.41
CA VAL A 31 14.31 13.30 -3.51
C VAL A 31 13.86 12.34 -4.62
N GLN A 32 14.69 11.36 -4.98
CA GLN A 32 14.35 10.35 -5.98
C GLN A 32 13.12 9.53 -5.54
N THR A 33 13.10 9.07 -4.29
CA THR A 33 11.98 8.30 -3.73
C THR A 33 10.69 9.11 -3.68
N ALA A 34 10.79 10.40 -3.31
CA ALA A 34 9.65 11.30 -3.28
C ALA A 34 9.09 11.56 -4.69
N LEU A 35 9.95 11.80 -5.68
CA LEU A 35 9.56 11.99 -7.07
C LEU A 35 8.94 10.73 -7.66
N GLU A 36 9.53 9.56 -7.41
CA GLU A 36 8.97 8.28 -7.84
C GLU A 36 7.58 8.06 -7.26
N SER A 37 7.43 8.24 -5.95
CA SER A 37 6.14 8.11 -5.26
C SER A 37 5.09 9.08 -5.80
N PHE A 38 5.48 10.32 -6.08
CA PHE A 38 4.61 11.34 -6.67
C PHE A 38 4.16 10.96 -8.09
N LEU A 39 5.09 10.58 -8.97
CA LEU A 39 4.79 10.20 -10.35
C LEU A 39 3.94 8.94 -10.43
N VAL A 40 4.16 7.99 -9.53
CA VAL A 40 3.30 6.81 -9.35
C VAL A 40 1.89 7.21 -8.94
N ALA A 41 1.75 8.10 -7.94
CA ALA A 41 0.44 8.57 -7.48
C ALA A 41 -0.34 9.33 -8.58
N LYS A 42 0.38 9.99 -9.49
CA LYS A 42 -0.18 10.67 -10.66
C LYS A 42 -0.38 9.76 -11.87
N GLY A 43 0.03 8.49 -11.80
CA GLY A 43 -0.11 7.51 -12.88
C GLY A 43 0.90 7.65 -14.02
N TYR A 44 1.93 8.49 -13.88
CA TYR A 44 3.01 8.64 -14.86
C TYR A 44 4.08 7.55 -14.75
N LEU A 45 4.22 6.94 -13.57
CA LEU A 45 5.03 5.74 -13.37
C LEU A 45 4.14 4.54 -13.04
N ALA A 46 4.33 3.45 -13.77
CA ALA A 46 3.66 2.20 -13.47
C ALA A 46 4.23 1.63 -12.17
N LYS A 47 3.39 1.50 -11.14
CA LYS A 47 3.73 0.64 -10.01
C LYS A 47 3.92 -0.78 -10.53
N PRO A 48 4.94 -1.54 -10.09
CA PRO A 48 4.98 -2.97 -10.34
C PRO A 48 3.66 -3.54 -9.82
N LYS A 49 2.87 -4.16 -10.71
CA LYS A 49 1.60 -4.76 -10.34
C LYS A 49 1.89 -5.78 -9.26
N LYS A 50 1.49 -5.51 -8.02
CA LYS A 50 1.53 -6.52 -6.96
C LYS A 50 0.66 -7.66 -7.46
N SER A 51 1.28 -8.81 -7.71
CA SER A 51 0.56 -9.98 -8.18
C SER A 51 -0.55 -10.28 -7.18
N PHE A 52 -1.79 -10.22 -7.64
CA PHE A 52 -2.93 -10.60 -6.81
C PHE A 52 -2.91 -12.12 -6.74
N HIS A 53 -2.44 -12.64 -5.62
CA HIS A 53 -2.42 -14.07 -5.36
C HIS A 53 -3.52 -14.41 -4.36
N LEU A 54 -4.53 -15.14 -4.84
CA LEU A 54 -5.51 -15.79 -3.98
C LEU A 54 -4.98 -17.18 -3.66
N SER A 55 -4.75 -17.46 -2.38
CA SER A 55 -4.54 -18.81 -1.89
C SER A 55 -5.90 -19.38 -1.48
N PRO A 56 -6.45 -20.38 -2.21
CA PRO A 56 -7.73 -20.97 -1.86
C PRO A 56 -7.67 -21.59 -0.46
N ALA A 57 -8.75 -21.46 0.30
CA ALA A 57 -8.89 -22.20 1.56
C ALA A 57 -8.98 -23.71 1.25
N PRO A 58 -8.41 -24.59 2.10
CA PRO A 58 -8.50 -26.06 1.91
C PRO A 58 -9.93 -26.59 1.89
N LYS A 59 -10.87 -25.86 2.52
CA LYS A 59 -12.29 -26.19 2.57
C LYS A 59 -13.10 -24.90 2.42
N GLY A 60 -14.11 -24.92 1.54
CA GLY A 60 -15.07 -23.82 1.42
C GLY A 60 -16.00 -23.74 2.63
N SER A 61 -16.78 -22.65 2.71
CA SER A 61 -17.74 -22.42 3.80
C SER A 61 -18.87 -23.48 3.83
N GLY A 62 -19.11 -24.18 2.72
CA GLY A 62 -20.19 -25.17 2.60
C GLY A 62 -21.56 -24.57 2.27
N TYR A 63 -21.66 -23.23 2.18
CA TYR A 63 -22.88 -22.51 1.84
C TYR A 63 -22.86 -22.09 0.37
N THR A 64 -23.96 -22.32 -0.35
CA THR A 64 -24.07 -22.05 -1.80
C THR A 64 -24.02 -20.56 -2.14
N ASP A 65 -24.61 -19.71 -1.30
CA ASP A 65 -24.85 -18.30 -1.62
C ASP A 65 -24.34 -17.35 -0.52
N THR A 66 -23.17 -17.66 0.03
CA THR A 66 -22.57 -16.89 1.14
C THR A 66 -22.46 -15.39 0.84
N SER A 67 -22.17 -15.02 -0.40
CA SER A 67 -22.01 -13.61 -0.80
C SER A 67 -23.34 -12.86 -0.93
N ILE A 68 -24.44 -13.57 -1.21
CA ILE A 68 -25.77 -12.99 -1.40
C ILE A 68 -26.51 -12.92 -0.06
N ASN A 69 -26.48 -14.01 0.71
CA ASN A 69 -27.24 -14.18 1.96
C ASN A 69 -26.32 -14.18 3.20
N HIS A 70 -25.33 -13.28 3.21
CA HIS A 70 -24.28 -13.26 4.25
C HIS A 70 -24.85 -13.16 5.68
N ASP A 71 -25.89 -12.36 5.91
CA ASP A 71 -26.52 -12.22 7.23
C ASP A 71 -27.13 -13.54 7.73
N ALA A 72 -27.82 -14.26 6.85
CA ALA A 72 -28.44 -15.55 7.19
C ALA A 72 -27.36 -16.61 7.47
N VAL A 73 -26.31 -16.66 6.64
CA VAL A 73 -25.19 -17.58 6.82
C VAL A 73 -24.44 -17.31 8.13
N LEU A 74 -24.23 -16.04 8.50
CA LEU A 74 -23.59 -15.67 9.77
C LEU A 74 -24.45 -16.05 10.98
N ALA A 75 -25.76 -15.84 10.90
CA ALA A 75 -26.69 -16.26 11.96
C ALA A 75 -26.70 -17.79 12.15
N GLU A 76 -26.75 -18.55 11.06
CA GLU A 76 -26.67 -20.02 11.13
C GLU A 76 -25.32 -20.52 11.64
N PHE A 77 -24.22 -19.88 11.22
CA PHE A 77 -22.87 -20.23 11.65
C PHE A 77 -22.70 -20.03 13.16
N THR A 78 -23.15 -18.91 13.70
CA THR A 78 -23.08 -18.59 15.14
C THR A 78 -23.96 -19.49 16.00
N LEU A 79 -25.11 -19.94 15.48
CA LEU A 79 -25.96 -20.93 16.15
C LEU A 79 -25.34 -22.33 16.15
N SER A 80 -24.73 -22.74 15.03
CA SER A 80 -24.18 -24.09 14.84
C SER A 80 -22.83 -24.27 15.52
N HIS A 81 -22.01 -23.23 15.57
CA HIS A 81 -20.76 -23.20 16.29
C HIS A 81 -20.98 -22.32 17.51
N LYS A 82 -21.47 -22.92 18.62
CA LYS A 82 -21.47 -22.28 19.94
C LYS A 82 -20.07 -21.73 20.21
N LEU A 83 -19.88 -20.44 19.91
CA LEU A 83 -18.72 -19.71 20.38
C LEU A 83 -18.87 -19.61 21.91
N PRO A 84 -17.80 -19.90 22.68
CA PRO A 84 -17.83 -19.77 24.13
C PRO A 84 -18.19 -18.35 24.58
#